data_AF-A0A6H1WQD0-F1
#
_entry.id   AF-A0A6H1WQD0-F1
#
_cell.length_a   1.000
_cell.length_b   1.000
_cell.length_c   1.000
_cell.angle_alpha   90.00
_cell.angle_beta   90.00
_cell.angle_gamma   90.00
#
_symmetry.space_group_name_H-M   'P 1'
#
loop_
_entity.id
_entity.type
_entity.pdbx_description
1 polymer ?
#
loop_
_entity_poly.entity_id
_entity_poly.type
_entity_poly.pdbx_seq_one_letter_code
_entity_poly.pdbx_strand_id
1 'polypeptide(L)'
;MSFCFLGVDLGGEENTWALALDRATLQPLEALSFLKGRPVSLSEVREFAEGNIVLAAALDAPLAFSLEDQKGLRPADRKLREILRETGGDPGWVMSYSALMGLPLRALLLAEALSPMVGTILETHPRAGLFLSLPGLREEVRKYKVRKLSQEEKRQSCRILWRALGKMAADLRKKCAPASPKDPPFPEPPEPSDGLVDALACALTAATYHLFPEGLCFLPPSSRGFGPFVVLFKVPKLSPPPGEG
;
A
#
# COMPACT_ATOMS: atom_id res chain seq x y z
N MET A 1 15.10 14.57 12.03
CA MET A 1 14.90 13.50 11.03
C MET A 1 14.22 12.33 11.73
N SER A 2 13.05 11.90 11.25
CA SER A 2 12.40 10.69 11.73
C SER A 2 12.63 9.55 10.74
N PHE A 3 12.59 8.31 11.25
CA PHE A 3 12.51 7.13 10.40
C PHE A 3 11.07 6.96 9.92
N CYS A 4 10.87 6.61 8.66
CA CYS A 4 9.52 6.46 8.10
C CYS A 4 9.38 5.31 7.10
N PHE A 5 8.12 4.96 6.82
CA PHE A 5 7.71 4.01 5.80
C PHE A 5 6.92 4.74 4.72
N LEU A 6 7.34 4.63 3.46
CA LEU A 6 6.73 5.31 2.32
C LEU A 6 5.81 4.36 1.56
N GLY A 7 4.64 4.86 1.17
CA GLY A 7 3.73 4.19 0.25
C GLY A 7 3.39 5.08 -0.93
N VAL A 8 3.36 4.50 -2.13
CA VAL A 8 3.10 5.24 -3.36
C VAL A 8 2.08 4.48 -4.21
N ASP A 9 0.91 5.08 -4.44
CA ASP A 9 -0.01 4.69 -5.51
C ASP A 9 0.45 5.41 -6.79
N LEU A 10 1.06 4.65 -7.70
CA LEU A 10 1.58 5.19 -8.95
C LEU A 10 0.45 5.30 -9.98
N GLY A 11 0.34 6.46 -10.59
CA GLY A 11 -0.58 6.69 -11.71
C GLY A 11 0.11 7.34 -12.90
N GLY A 12 -0.73 7.86 -13.80
CA GLY A 12 -0.27 8.78 -14.85
C GLY A 12 0.38 10.05 -14.29
N GLU A 13 0.80 10.93 -15.18
CA GLU A 13 1.58 12.14 -14.86
C GLU A 13 1.03 12.93 -13.65
N GLU A 14 -0.29 13.14 -13.60
CA GLU A 14 -0.96 13.93 -12.56
C GLU A 14 -1.77 13.08 -11.57
N ASN A 15 -1.50 11.77 -11.46
CA ASN A 15 -2.29 10.88 -10.60
C ASN A 15 -1.42 9.96 -9.74
N THR A 16 -0.26 10.43 -9.30
CA THR A 16 0.57 9.71 -8.32
C THR A 16 0.26 10.22 -6.91
N TRP A 17 -0.05 9.32 -5.99
CA TRP A 17 -0.33 9.64 -4.60
C TRP A 17 0.72 9.02 -3.71
N ALA A 18 1.23 9.78 -2.75
CA ALA A 18 2.25 9.29 -1.83
C ALA A 18 1.97 9.72 -0.40
N LEU A 19 2.24 8.79 0.52
CA LEU A 19 2.04 8.98 1.96
C LEU A 19 3.19 8.30 2.70
N ALA A 20 3.68 8.95 3.75
CA ALA A 20 4.67 8.36 4.65
C ALA A 20 4.09 8.18 6.04
N LEU A 21 4.43 7.08 6.71
CA LEU A 21 4.11 6.82 8.11
C LEU A 21 5.36 6.98 8.95
N ASP A 22 5.25 7.72 10.05
CA ASP A 22 6.31 7.79 11.06
C ASP A 22 6.54 6.41 11.69
N ARG A 23 7.80 5.98 11.83
CA ARG A 23 8.12 4.64 12.34
C ARG A 23 7.61 4.41 13.76
N ALA A 24 7.73 5.40 14.64
CA ALA A 24 7.45 5.23 16.07
C ALA A 24 5.95 5.26 16.36
N THR A 25 5.23 6.12 15.66
CA THR A 25 3.81 6.40 15.92
C THR A 25 2.87 5.73 14.92
N LEU A 26 3.38 5.29 13.76
CA LEU A 26 2.61 4.86 12.59
C LEU A 26 1.50 5.86 12.21
N GLN A 27 1.72 7.13 12.50
CA GLN A 27 0.87 8.22 12.05
C GLN A 27 1.36 8.73 10.70
N PRO A 28 0.45 9.22 9.84
CA PRO A 28 0.85 9.92 8.63
C PRO A 28 1.77 11.07 8.99
N LEU A 29 2.93 11.13 8.35
CA LEU A 29 3.76 12.32 8.39
C LEU A 29 3.04 13.43 7.63
N GLU A 30 3.20 14.63 8.15
CA GLU A 30 2.75 15.88 7.55
C GLU A 30 3.58 16.21 6.30
N ALA A 31 3.49 15.36 5.28
CA ALA A 31 4.23 15.48 4.03
C ALA A 31 3.46 14.84 2.87
N LEU A 32 3.83 15.22 1.64
CA LEU A 32 3.30 14.66 0.39
C LEU A 32 1.78 14.85 0.22
N SER A 33 1.06 13.84 -0.27
CA SER A 33 -0.34 13.97 -0.70
C SER A 33 -1.31 14.18 0.45
N PHE A 34 -1.01 13.64 1.65
CA PHE A 34 -1.92 13.72 2.80
C PHE A 34 -2.21 15.17 3.20
N LEU A 35 -1.18 16.00 3.32
CA LEU A 35 -1.35 17.42 3.62
C LEU A 35 -1.71 18.25 2.38
N LYS A 36 -1.09 17.95 1.23
CA LYS A 36 -1.30 18.78 0.03
C LYS A 36 -2.71 18.61 -0.55
N GLY A 37 -3.44 17.57 -0.17
CA GLY A 37 -4.77 17.27 -0.69
C GLY A 37 -4.78 17.01 -2.20
N ARG A 38 -3.61 16.67 -2.78
CA ARG A 38 -3.43 16.48 -4.22
C ARG A 38 -2.43 15.36 -4.54
N PRO A 39 -2.48 14.83 -5.78
CA PRO A 39 -1.39 14.05 -6.35
C PRO A 39 -0.06 14.81 -6.28
N VAL A 40 1.04 14.06 -6.23
CA VAL A 40 2.42 14.56 -6.20
C VAL A 40 3.21 14.08 -7.41
N SER A 41 4.26 14.80 -7.78
CA SER A 41 5.19 14.35 -8.83
C SER A 41 6.17 13.29 -8.30
N LEU A 42 6.84 12.57 -9.21
CA LEU A 42 7.93 11.66 -8.82
C LEU A 42 9.12 12.42 -8.19
N SER A 43 9.36 13.66 -8.61
CA SER A 43 10.41 14.50 -8.01
C SER A 43 10.07 14.86 -6.57
N GLU A 44 8.81 15.21 -6.28
CA GLU A 44 8.37 15.49 -4.90
C GLU A 44 8.53 14.26 -4.00
N VAL A 45 8.29 13.05 -4.51
CA VAL A 45 8.52 11.80 -3.76
C VAL A 45 10.01 11.57 -3.50
N ARG A 46 10.87 11.81 -4.49
CA ARG A 46 12.32 11.72 -4.34
C ARG A 46 12.85 12.75 -3.33
N GLU A 47 12.47 14.01 -3.47
CA GLU A 47 12.88 15.11 -2.57
C GLU A 47 12.47 14.80 -1.11
N PHE A 48 11.29 14.22 -0.91
CA PHE A 48 10.89 13.74 0.40
C PHE A 48 11.84 12.67 0.94
N ALA A 49 12.22 11.69 0.12
CA ALA A 49 13.14 10.63 0.52
C ALA A 49 14.58 11.15 0.76
N GLU A 50 15.02 12.21 0.07
CA GLU A 50 16.31 12.86 0.33
C GLU A 50 16.33 13.59 1.70
N GLY A 51 15.18 14.14 2.11
CA GLY A 51 15.04 14.85 3.38
C GLY A 51 14.74 13.98 4.60
N ASN A 52 14.47 12.68 4.42
CA ASN A 52 13.97 11.79 5.48
C ASN A 52 14.66 10.43 5.47
N ILE A 53 14.69 9.74 6.61
CA ILE A 53 15.26 8.39 6.67
C ILE A 53 14.15 7.38 6.35
N VAL A 54 13.99 7.05 5.06
CA VAL A 54 12.97 6.11 4.59
C VAL A 54 13.49 4.68 4.72
N LEU A 55 12.92 3.91 5.65
CA LEU A 55 13.33 2.52 5.90
C LEU A 55 12.87 1.59 4.77
N ALA A 56 11.62 1.76 4.35
CA ALA A 56 11.07 1.05 3.20
C ALA A 56 10.09 1.91 2.41
N ALA A 57 10.03 1.65 1.11
CA ALA A 57 9.03 2.18 0.20
C ALA A 57 8.27 1.02 -0.48
N ALA A 58 6.94 1.03 -0.43
CA ALA A 58 6.11 0.12 -1.23
C ALA A 58 5.45 0.88 -2.38
N LEU A 59 5.56 0.32 -3.59
CA LEU A 59 5.07 0.94 -4.82
C LEU A 59 3.95 0.09 -5.43
N ASP A 60 2.81 0.71 -5.77
CA ASP A 60 1.72 0.07 -6.53
C ASP A 60 2.04 0.01 -8.02
N ALA A 61 2.99 -0.85 -8.39
CA ALA A 61 3.29 -1.18 -9.77
C ALA A 61 4.28 -2.36 -9.86
N PRO A 62 4.28 -3.11 -10.97
CA PRO A 62 5.33 -4.07 -11.28
C PRO A 62 6.72 -3.44 -11.26
N LEU A 63 7.63 -3.98 -10.45
CA LEU A 63 9.04 -3.62 -10.34
C LEU A 63 9.98 -4.75 -10.79
N ALA A 64 9.41 -5.90 -11.09
CA ALA A 64 10.12 -7.07 -11.59
C ALA A 64 9.59 -7.48 -12.97
N PHE A 65 10.50 -7.87 -13.87
CA PHE A 65 10.21 -8.16 -15.27
C PHE A 65 10.93 -9.43 -15.71
N SER A 66 10.31 -10.17 -16.61
CA SER A 66 10.88 -11.38 -17.20
C SER A 66 10.79 -11.32 -18.73
N LEU A 67 11.82 -11.80 -19.40
CA LEU A 67 11.75 -12.03 -20.85
C LEU A 67 11.00 -13.34 -21.18
N GLU A 68 10.84 -14.22 -20.19
CA GLU A 68 10.26 -15.55 -20.35
C GLU A 68 8.73 -15.54 -20.16
N ASP A 69 8.19 -14.55 -19.44
CA ASP A 69 6.77 -14.45 -19.17
C ASP A 69 6.00 -13.83 -20.34
N GLN A 70 5.56 -14.69 -21.25
CA GLN A 70 4.66 -14.31 -22.33
C GLN A 70 3.40 -13.62 -21.76
N LYS A 71 3.06 -12.43 -22.28
CA LYS A 71 1.96 -11.56 -21.80
C LYS A 71 2.18 -10.87 -20.45
N GLY A 72 3.42 -10.84 -19.96
CA GLY A 72 3.82 -10.05 -18.81
C GLY A 72 3.16 -10.40 -17.48
N LEU A 73 2.82 -11.68 -17.29
CA LEU A 73 2.30 -12.21 -16.03
C LEU A 73 3.30 -13.21 -15.44
N ARG A 74 3.97 -12.79 -14.37
CA ARG A 74 4.97 -13.57 -13.65
C ARG A 74 4.32 -14.69 -12.86
N PRO A 75 5.09 -15.69 -12.41
CA PRO A 75 4.60 -16.68 -11.44
C PRO A 75 3.90 -16.04 -10.23
N ALA A 76 4.43 -14.93 -9.73
CA ALA A 76 3.84 -14.15 -8.64
C ALA A 76 2.45 -13.58 -8.98
N ASP A 77 2.31 -12.96 -10.16
CA ASP A 77 1.05 -12.39 -10.63
C ASP A 77 -0.02 -13.47 -10.81
N ARG A 78 0.38 -14.61 -11.42
CA ARG A 78 -0.51 -15.77 -11.59
C ARG A 78 -0.97 -16.31 -10.25
N LYS A 79 -0.07 -16.40 -9.27
CA LYS A 79 -0.42 -16.88 -7.93
C LYS A 79 -1.39 -15.95 -7.22
N LEU A 80 -1.17 -14.64 -7.26
CA LEU A 80 -2.08 -13.68 -6.64
C LEU A 80 -3.46 -13.69 -7.32
N ARG A 81 -3.50 -13.81 -8.65
CA ARG A 81 -4.75 -13.95 -9.41
C ARG A 81 -5.54 -15.21 -9.04
N GLU A 82 -4.85 -16.32 -8.80
CA GLU A 82 -5.45 -17.56 -8.31
C GLU A 82 -6.06 -17.35 -6.91
N ILE A 83 -5.30 -16.80 -5.97
CA ILE A 83 -5.77 -16.49 -4.61
C ILE A 83 -7.01 -15.59 -4.65
N LEU A 84 -7.00 -14.55 -5.49
CA LEU A 84 -8.15 -13.65 -5.64
C LEU A 84 -9.37 -14.41 -6.18
N ARG A 85 -9.20 -15.27 -7.19
CA ARG A 85 -10.30 -16.09 -7.72
C ARG A 85 -10.90 -17.00 -6.65
N GLU A 86 -10.07 -17.67 -5.87
CA GLU A 86 -10.49 -18.59 -4.80
C GLU A 86 -11.19 -17.86 -3.64
N THR A 87 -10.80 -16.62 -3.36
CA THR A 87 -11.34 -15.81 -2.27
C THR A 87 -12.51 -14.90 -2.68
N GLY A 88 -12.90 -14.94 -3.96
CA GLY A 88 -14.00 -14.13 -4.53
C GLY A 88 -13.61 -12.69 -4.89
N GLY A 89 -12.32 -12.38 -4.94
CA GLY A 89 -11.77 -11.12 -5.45
C GLY A 89 -11.72 -11.08 -6.98
N ASP A 90 -11.31 -9.95 -7.54
CA ASP A 90 -11.17 -9.76 -8.98
C ASP A 90 -9.69 -9.92 -9.41
N PRO A 91 -9.34 -10.97 -10.18
CA PRO A 91 -7.99 -11.15 -10.72
C PRO A 91 -7.49 -9.97 -11.58
N GLY A 92 -8.40 -9.13 -12.10
CA GLY A 92 -8.07 -7.94 -12.86
C GLY A 92 -7.37 -6.84 -12.05
N TRP A 93 -7.37 -6.92 -10.72
CA TRP A 93 -6.60 -6.00 -9.85
C TRP A 93 -5.10 -6.25 -9.88
N VAL A 94 -4.65 -7.41 -10.39
CA VAL A 94 -3.23 -7.73 -10.55
C VAL A 94 -2.82 -7.35 -11.97
N MET A 95 -1.98 -6.33 -12.10
CA MET A 95 -1.59 -5.80 -13.42
C MET A 95 -0.52 -6.68 -14.07
N SER A 96 -0.68 -6.94 -15.37
CA SER A 96 0.43 -7.46 -16.20
C SER A 96 1.35 -6.29 -16.56
N TYR A 97 2.66 -6.45 -16.46
CA TYR A 97 3.57 -5.36 -16.86
C TYR A 97 3.51 -5.03 -18.36
N SER A 98 2.96 -5.91 -19.20
CA SER A 98 2.72 -5.62 -20.62
C SER A 98 1.46 -4.79 -20.88
N ALA A 99 0.51 -4.79 -19.93
CA ALA A 99 -0.66 -3.93 -19.99
C ALA A 99 -0.29 -2.60 -19.32
N LEU A 100 -0.22 -1.52 -20.10
CA LEU A 100 0.10 -0.16 -19.61
C LEU A 100 1.59 0.07 -19.28
N MET A 101 2.51 -0.28 -20.19
CA MET A 101 3.98 -0.12 -20.05
C MET A 101 4.46 1.22 -19.45
N GLY A 102 3.73 2.31 -19.64
CA GLY A 102 4.05 3.61 -19.03
C GLY A 102 4.07 3.60 -17.50
N LEU A 103 3.19 2.83 -16.85
CA LEU A 103 3.12 2.75 -15.40
C LEU A 103 4.29 1.94 -14.80
N PRO A 104 4.60 0.71 -15.26
CA PRO A 104 5.79 -0.01 -14.82
C PRO A 104 7.10 0.75 -15.10
N LEU A 105 7.22 1.48 -16.22
CA LEU A 105 8.41 2.29 -16.48
C LEU A 105 8.56 3.45 -15.48
N ARG A 106 7.46 4.15 -15.15
CA ARG A 106 7.48 5.19 -14.10
C ARG A 106 7.85 4.62 -12.73
N ALA A 107 7.36 3.43 -12.42
CA ALA A 107 7.69 2.72 -11.20
C ALA A 107 9.18 2.37 -11.11
N LEU A 108 9.75 1.85 -12.20
CA LEU A 108 11.18 1.57 -12.32
C LEU A 108 12.03 2.84 -12.13
N LEU A 109 11.68 3.93 -12.83
CA LEU A 109 12.40 5.20 -12.70
C LEU A 109 12.37 5.74 -11.25
N LEU A 110 11.22 5.63 -10.58
CA LEU A 110 11.11 6.02 -9.19
C LEU A 110 11.94 5.08 -8.29
N ALA A 111 11.85 3.76 -8.49
CA ALA A 111 12.59 2.78 -7.72
C ALA A 111 14.11 2.96 -7.86
N GLU A 112 14.61 3.21 -9.08
CA GLU A 112 16.00 3.55 -9.34
C GLU A 112 16.42 4.80 -8.58
N ALA A 113 15.64 5.87 -8.66
CA ALA A 113 15.92 7.12 -7.97
C ALA A 113 15.89 7.00 -6.44
N LEU A 114 15.04 6.12 -5.90
CA LEU A 114 14.92 5.87 -4.46
C LEU A 114 15.98 4.88 -3.93
N SER A 115 16.49 3.99 -4.77
CA SER A 115 17.39 2.90 -4.35
C SER A 115 18.65 3.34 -3.59
N PRO A 116 19.26 4.53 -3.83
CA PRO A 116 20.44 4.96 -3.06
C PRO A 116 20.12 5.46 -1.65
N MET A 117 18.84 5.75 -1.35
CA MET A 117 18.42 6.44 -0.11
C MET A 117 17.36 5.67 0.70
N VAL A 118 16.68 4.69 0.08
CA VAL A 118 15.65 3.88 0.73
C VAL A 118 16.21 2.49 1.05
N GLY A 119 16.05 2.05 2.30
CA GLY A 119 16.60 0.77 2.76
C GLY A 119 16.00 -0.46 2.08
N THR A 120 14.71 -0.45 1.74
CA THR A 120 14.03 -1.55 1.05
C THR A 120 12.94 -1.01 0.13
N ILE A 121 12.90 -1.50 -1.11
CA ILE A 121 11.83 -1.19 -2.07
C ILE A 121 10.98 -2.45 -2.24
N LEU A 122 9.67 -2.31 -2.11
CA LEU A 122 8.70 -3.39 -2.22
C LEU A 122 7.79 -3.14 -3.40
N GLU A 123 7.46 -4.21 -4.10
CA GLU A 123 6.34 -4.23 -5.03
C GLU A 123 5.08 -4.69 -4.29
N THR A 124 3.94 -4.04 -4.56
CA THR A 124 2.64 -4.43 -3.99
C THR A 124 1.48 -4.16 -4.95
N HIS A 125 0.31 -4.70 -4.61
CA HIS A 125 -0.98 -4.34 -5.19
C HIS A 125 -1.96 -4.03 -4.06
N PRO A 126 -2.14 -2.74 -3.69
CA PRO A 126 -2.87 -2.32 -2.51
C PRO A 126 -4.32 -2.80 -2.57
N ARG A 127 -5.00 -2.71 -3.71
CA ARG A 127 -6.38 -3.18 -3.84
C ARG A 127 -6.55 -4.67 -3.54
N ALA A 128 -5.65 -5.50 -4.06
CA ALA A 128 -5.65 -6.94 -3.76
C ALA A 128 -5.34 -7.18 -2.27
N GLY A 129 -4.35 -6.48 -1.73
CA GLY A 129 -3.99 -6.55 -0.32
C GLY A 129 -5.13 -6.14 0.62
N LEU A 130 -5.85 -5.07 0.30
CA LEU A 130 -7.02 -4.61 1.05
C LEU A 130 -8.13 -5.66 1.05
N PHE A 131 -8.42 -6.26 -0.10
CA PHE A 131 -9.46 -7.28 -0.20
C PHE A 131 -9.17 -8.53 0.65
N LEU A 132 -7.89 -8.94 0.69
CA LEU A 132 -7.44 -10.10 1.45
C LEU A 132 -7.36 -9.80 2.95
N SER A 133 -6.88 -8.61 3.32
CA SER A 133 -6.69 -8.22 4.73
C SER A 133 -7.94 -7.72 5.44
N LEU A 134 -8.97 -7.26 4.70
CA LEU A 134 -10.21 -6.71 5.26
C LEU A 134 -11.43 -7.52 4.80
N PRO A 135 -11.61 -8.78 5.25
CA PRO A 135 -12.71 -9.63 4.81
C PRO A 135 -14.10 -9.05 5.12
N GLY A 136 -14.24 -8.26 6.18
CA GLY A 136 -15.48 -7.57 6.55
C GLY A 136 -15.80 -6.32 5.72
N LEU A 137 -14.87 -5.86 4.88
CA LEU A 137 -15.01 -4.64 4.07
C LEU A 137 -14.81 -4.89 2.56
N ARG A 138 -15.04 -6.13 2.12
CA ARG A 138 -14.82 -6.54 0.71
C ARG A 138 -15.68 -5.74 -0.27
N GLU A 139 -16.89 -5.34 0.14
CA GLU A 139 -17.77 -4.52 -0.70
C GLU A 139 -17.21 -3.12 -0.91
N GLU A 140 -16.65 -2.50 0.13
CA GLU A 140 -16.02 -1.19 0.06
C GLU A 140 -14.78 -1.22 -0.85
N VAL A 141 -13.95 -2.28 -0.74
CA VAL A 141 -12.81 -2.51 -1.65
C VAL A 141 -13.26 -2.72 -3.10
N ARG A 142 -14.42 -3.34 -3.32
CA ARG A 142 -15.00 -3.44 -4.66
C ARG A 142 -15.47 -2.08 -5.18
N LYS A 143 -15.99 -1.19 -4.33
CA LYS A 143 -16.64 0.07 -4.74
C LYS A 143 -15.68 1.24 -4.94
N TYR A 144 -14.65 1.41 -4.10
CA TYR A 144 -13.91 2.68 -4.01
C TYR A 144 -13.21 3.14 -5.30
N LYS A 145 -12.84 2.21 -6.22
CA LYS A 145 -12.26 2.50 -7.55
C LYS A 145 -13.21 2.26 -8.74
N VAL A 146 -14.53 2.06 -8.53
CA VAL A 146 -15.49 1.73 -9.62
C VAL A 146 -15.99 2.96 -10.34
N ARG A 147 -15.62 3.12 -11.63
CA ARG A 147 -15.97 4.29 -12.44
C ARG A 147 -17.46 4.66 -12.46
N LYS A 148 -18.34 3.66 -12.47
CA LYS A 148 -19.82 3.83 -12.60
C LYS A 148 -20.51 4.36 -11.34
N LEU A 149 -19.87 4.32 -10.17
CA LEU A 149 -20.47 4.84 -8.93
C LEU A 149 -20.35 6.35 -8.85
N SER A 150 -21.28 6.96 -8.11
CA SER A 150 -21.23 8.39 -7.80
C SER A 150 -19.98 8.73 -6.98
N GLN A 151 -19.57 10.00 -7.03
CA GLN A 151 -18.42 10.46 -6.26
C GLN A 151 -18.65 10.34 -4.74
N GLU A 152 -19.89 10.52 -4.27
CA GLU A 152 -20.19 10.38 -2.84
C GLU A 152 -20.09 8.92 -2.38
N GLU A 153 -20.57 7.96 -3.16
CA GLU A 153 -20.44 6.52 -2.84
C GLU A 153 -18.97 6.08 -2.77
N LYS A 154 -18.14 6.60 -3.68
CA LYS A 154 -16.69 6.36 -3.66
C LYS A 154 -16.05 6.97 -2.42
N ARG A 155 -16.32 8.25 -2.15
CA ARG A 155 -15.82 8.97 -0.96
C ARG A 155 -16.21 8.25 0.32
N GLN A 156 -17.44 7.76 0.42
CA GLN A 156 -17.90 6.99 1.56
C GLN A 156 -17.13 5.67 1.71
N SER A 157 -16.90 4.95 0.61
CA SER A 157 -16.07 3.74 0.62
C SER A 157 -14.63 4.06 1.03
N CYS A 158 -14.04 5.13 0.51
CA CYS A 158 -12.70 5.59 0.89
C CYS A 158 -12.61 5.97 2.37
N ARG A 159 -13.61 6.66 2.93
CA ARG A 159 -13.68 6.97 4.37
C ARG A 159 -13.66 5.71 5.23
N ILE A 160 -14.47 4.71 4.86
CA ILE A 160 -14.55 3.44 5.62
C ILE A 160 -13.22 2.70 5.55
N LEU A 161 -12.62 2.58 4.36
CA LEU A 161 -11.32 1.93 4.17
C LEU A 161 -10.19 2.68 4.90
N TRP A 162 -10.19 4.02 4.86
CA TRP A 162 -9.23 4.85 5.58
C TRP A 162 -9.28 4.58 7.09
N ARG A 163 -10.47 4.58 7.69
CA ARG A 163 -10.65 4.27 9.12
C ARG A 163 -10.16 2.86 9.47
N ALA A 164 -10.42 1.88 8.60
CA ALA A 164 -9.94 0.52 8.79
C ALA A 164 -8.41 0.42 8.75
N LEU A 165 -7.77 1.15 7.82
CA LEU A 165 -6.31 1.25 7.73
C LEU A 165 -5.71 2.01 8.92
N GLY A 166 -6.34 3.09 9.38
CA GLY A 166 -5.92 3.80 10.59
C GLY A 166 -6.00 2.91 11.84
N LYS A 167 -7.04 2.08 11.95
CA LYS A 167 -7.12 1.06 13.00
C LYS A 167 -6.00 0.02 12.87
N MET A 168 -5.72 -0.45 11.66
CA MET A 168 -4.61 -1.37 11.39
C MET A 168 -3.25 -0.76 11.81
N ALA A 169 -3.01 0.52 11.50
CA ALA A 169 -1.83 1.26 11.94
C ALA A 169 -1.73 1.30 13.48
N ALA A 170 -2.83 1.62 14.16
CA ALA A 170 -2.89 1.65 15.61
C ALA A 170 -2.64 0.27 16.24
N ASP A 171 -3.18 -0.80 15.65
CA ASP A 171 -3.00 -2.16 16.14
C ASP A 171 -1.57 -2.68 15.89
N LEU A 172 -0.94 -2.33 14.76
CA LEU A 172 0.48 -2.60 14.51
C LEU A 172 1.37 -1.84 15.52
N ARG A 173 1.03 -0.58 15.80
CA ARG A 173 1.77 0.25 16.75
C ARG A 173 1.77 -0.36 18.14
N LYS A 174 0.61 -0.80 18.64
CA LYS A 174 0.45 -1.43 19.97
C LYS A 174 1.35 -2.64 20.18
N LYS A 175 1.70 -3.36 19.12
CA LYS A 175 2.63 -4.49 19.18
C LYS A 175 4.09 -4.08 19.32
N CYS A 176 4.44 -2.91 18.77
CA CYS A 176 5.80 -2.38 18.80
C CYS A 176 6.08 -1.57 20.06
N ALA A 177 5.07 -0.86 20.57
CA ALA A 177 5.13 -0.09 21.80
C ALA A 177 3.73 0.03 22.41
N PRO A 178 3.57 -0.03 23.75
CA PRO A 178 2.28 0.17 24.38
C PRO A 178 1.73 1.56 24.03
N ALA A 179 0.46 1.61 23.62
CA ALA A 179 -0.21 2.88 23.32
C ALA A 179 -0.21 3.77 24.57
N SER A 180 0.23 5.01 24.40
CA SER A 180 0.08 6.02 25.43
C SER A 180 -1.36 6.54 25.40
N PRO A 181 -2.01 6.78 26.56
CA PRO A 181 -3.31 7.45 26.61
C PRO A 181 -3.34 8.83 25.94
N LYS A 182 -2.16 9.41 25.65
CA LYS A 182 -1.97 10.69 24.97
C LYS A 182 -1.78 10.56 23.45
N ASP A 183 -1.85 9.35 22.90
CA ASP A 183 -1.69 9.16 21.46
C ASP A 183 -2.89 9.75 20.72
N PRO A 184 -2.66 10.65 19.75
CA PRO A 184 -3.75 11.21 18.97
C PRO A 184 -4.44 10.12 18.14
N PRO A 185 -5.74 10.26 17.86
CA PRO A 185 -6.42 9.38 16.91
C PRO A 185 -5.74 9.46 15.54
N PHE A 186 -5.84 8.37 14.77
CA PHE A 186 -5.35 8.38 13.39
C PHE A 186 -6.11 9.46 12.60
N PRO A 187 -5.41 10.42 11.98
CA PRO A 187 -6.07 11.59 11.40
C PRO A 187 -6.87 11.20 10.17
N GLU A 188 -8.03 11.83 9.99
CA GLU A 188 -8.83 11.72 8.77
C GLU A 188 -8.41 12.81 7.78
N PRO A 189 -8.18 12.50 6.49
CA PRO A 189 -7.89 13.51 5.50
C PRO A 189 -9.17 14.31 5.21
N PRO A 190 -9.05 15.60 4.85
CA PRO A 190 -10.21 16.44 4.52
C PRO A 190 -11.08 15.84 3.42
N GLU A 191 -10.43 15.28 2.39
CA GLU A 191 -11.08 14.55 1.31
C GLU A 191 -10.39 13.21 1.05
N PRO A 192 -10.94 12.08 1.56
CA PRO A 192 -10.44 10.75 1.24
C PRO A 192 -10.62 10.45 -0.25
N SER A 193 -9.52 10.12 -0.91
CA SER A 193 -9.49 9.65 -2.31
C SER A 193 -9.05 8.19 -2.38
N ASP A 194 -9.35 7.55 -3.50
CA ASP A 194 -8.88 6.19 -3.78
C ASP A 194 -7.34 6.11 -3.83
N GLY A 195 -6.69 7.14 -4.37
CA GLY A 195 -5.23 7.26 -4.37
C GLY A 195 -4.62 7.38 -2.97
N LEU A 196 -5.25 8.14 -2.06
CA LEU A 196 -4.80 8.22 -0.67
C LEU A 196 -4.96 6.89 0.08
N VAL A 197 -6.06 6.17 -0.17
CA VAL A 197 -6.30 4.84 0.42
C VAL A 197 -5.22 3.86 -0.03
N ASP A 198 -4.90 3.84 -1.32
CA ASP A 198 -3.89 2.92 -1.86
C ASP A 198 -2.47 3.31 -1.44
N ALA A 199 -2.15 4.60 -1.38
CA ALA A 199 -0.88 5.07 -0.82
C ALA A 199 -0.72 4.70 0.66
N LEU A 200 -1.77 4.83 1.47
CA LEU A 200 -1.77 4.39 2.87
C LEU A 200 -1.61 2.87 3.00
N ALA A 201 -2.32 2.10 2.16
CA ALA A 201 -2.18 0.64 2.13
C ALA A 201 -0.75 0.21 1.74
N CYS A 202 -0.12 0.91 0.79
CA CYS A 202 1.29 0.71 0.45
C CYS A 202 2.20 1.04 1.65
N ALA A 203 2.00 2.18 2.31
CA ALA A 203 2.83 2.58 3.45
C ALA A 203 2.72 1.57 4.61
N LEU A 204 1.50 1.04 4.86
CA LEU A 204 1.28 -0.03 5.81
C LEU A 204 1.90 -1.36 5.38
N THR A 205 1.96 -1.66 4.08
CA THR A 205 2.70 -2.81 3.56
C THR A 205 4.18 -2.70 3.90
N ALA A 206 4.79 -1.52 3.65
CA ALA A 206 6.19 -1.24 4.01
C ALA A 206 6.44 -1.32 5.52
N ALA A 207 5.56 -0.75 6.34
CA ALA A 207 5.65 -0.86 7.80
C ALA A 207 5.53 -2.31 8.27
N THR A 208 4.57 -3.06 7.74
CA THR A 208 4.33 -4.47 8.10
C THR A 208 5.52 -5.33 7.71
N TYR A 209 6.16 -5.10 6.56
CA TYR A 209 7.35 -5.83 6.14
C TYR A 209 8.48 -5.77 7.18
N HIS A 210 8.71 -4.60 7.76
CA HIS A 210 9.80 -4.40 8.74
C HIS A 210 9.41 -4.76 10.17
N LEU A 211 8.16 -4.52 10.55
CA LEU A 211 7.74 -4.64 11.95
C LEU A 211 7.07 -5.98 12.24
N PHE A 212 6.43 -6.59 11.24
CA PHE A 212 5.53 -7.72 11.43
C PHE A 212 5.31 -8.51 10.12
N PRO A 213 6.37 -9.06 9.50
CA PRO A 213 6.32 -9.63 8.14
C PRO A 213 5.32 -10.78 7.98
N GLU A 214 4.97 -11.50 9.05
CA GLU A 214 3.95 -12.55 9.04
C GLU A 214 2.53 -12.03 8.71
N GLY A 215 2.33 -10.70 8.72
CA GLY A 215 1.11 -10.07 8.25
C GLY A 215 0.99 -9.97 6.73
N LEU A 216 2.07 -10.29 6.00
CA LEU A 216 2.16 -10.24 4.55
C LEU A 216 2.04 -11.63 3.92
N CYS A 217 1.48 -11.67 2.72
CA CYS A 217 1.64 -12.79 1.81
C CYS A 217 2.82 -12.49 0.89
N PHE A 218 3.89 -13.27 1.03
CA PHE A 218 5.04 -13.25 0.13
C PHE A 218 4.71 -14.07 -1.11
N LEU A 219 4.73 -13.44 -2.28
CA LEU A 219 4.50 -14.12 -3.54
C LEU A 219 5.83 -14.68 -4.07
N PRO A 220 5.79 -15.74 -4.91
CA PRO A 220 7.00 -16.35 -5.49
C PRO A 220 7.95 -15.29 -6.05
N PRO A 221 9.27 -15.39 -5.81
CA PRO A 221 10.21 -14.40 -6.27
C PRO A 221 10.21 -14.32 -7.80
N SER A 222 10.38 -13.11 -8.32
CA SER A 222 10.74 -12.90 -9.72
C SER A 222 12.25 -12.97 -9.88
N SER A 223 12.73 -13.45 -11.02
CA SER A 223 14.18 -13.63 -11.26
C SER A 223 14.96 -12.32 -11.36
N ARG A 224 14.29 -11.17 -11.58
CA ARG A 224 14.90 -9.82 -11.70
C ARG A 224 13.92 -8.73 -11.23
N GLY A 225 14.37 -7.74 -10.44
CA GLY A 225 13.59 -6.57 -10.01
C GLY A 225 14.13 -5.86 -8.76
N PHE A 226 13.46 -4.80 -8.29
CA PHE A 226 13.89 -3.95 -7.16
C PHE A 226 13.57 -4.50 -5.76
N GLY A 227 12.78 -5.56 -5.65
CA GLY A 227 12.47 -6.16 -4.36
C GLY A 227 11.38 -7.21 -4.39
N PRO A 228 11.00 -7.76 -3.22
CA PRO A 228 9.99 -8.79 -3.12
C PRO A 228 8.60 -8.23 -3.48
N PHE A 229 7.79 -9.09 -4.08
CA PHE A 229 6.38 -8.81 -4.32
C PHE A 229 5.55 -9.37 -3.17
N VAL A 230 4.94 -8.46 -2.40
CA VAL A 230 4.17 -8.77 -1.20
C VAL A 230 2.81 -8.09 -1.25
N VAL A 231 1.81 -8.68 -0.58
CA VAL A 231 0.51 -8.03 -0.35
C VAL A 231 0.11 -8.17 1.12
N LEU A 232 -0.64 -7.18 1.63
CA LEU A 232 -1.29 -7.30 2.94
C LEU A 232 -2.23 -8.51 2.91
N PHE A 233 -2.14 -9.38 3.91
CA PHE A 233 -2.92 -10.63 3.92
C PHE A 233 -3.68 -10.84 5.23
N LYS A 234 -2.99 -10.68 6.36
CA LYS A 234 -3.61 -10.76 7.68
C LYS A 234 -2.96 -9.73 8.58
N VAL A 235 -3.72 -8.79 9.12
CA VAL A 235 -3.38 -8.33 10.47
C VAL A 235 -3.74 -9.49 11.38
N PRO A 236 -2.84 -10.01 12.25
CA PRO A 236 -3.21 -11.10 13.13
C PRO A 236 -4.48 -10.76 13.88
N LYS A 237 -5.34 -11.77 14.01
CA LYS A 237 -6.50 -11.70 14.88
C LYS A 237 -6.04 -11.13 16.23
N LEU A 238 -6.61 -10.00 16.62
CA LEU A 238 -6.74 -9.69 18.04
C LEU A 238 -7.43 -10.91 18.65
N SER A 239 -6.81 -11.52 19.66
CA SER A 239 -7.52 -12.49 20.49
C SER A 239 -8.88 -11.88 20.85
N PRO A 240 -9.99 -12.62 20.76
CA PRO A 240 -11.25 -12.11 21.30
C PRO A 240 -11.02 -11.71 22.76
N PRO A 241 -11.70 -10.67 23.27
CA PRO A 241 -11.61 -10.34 24.68
C PRO A 241 -11.93 -11.60 25.52
N PRO A 242 -11.25 -11.78 26.66
CA PRO A 242 -11.53 -12.93 27.52
C PRO A 242 -12.98 -12.86 27.98
N GLY A 243 -13.83 -13.81 27.54
CA GLY A 243 -15.21 -13.89 28.04
C GLY A 243 -16.28 -14.50 27.13
N GLU A 244 -16.01 -14.86 25.87
CA GLU A 244 -17.02 -15.53 25.03
C GLU A 244 -16.51 -16.87 24.51
N GLY A 245 -16.83 -17.91 25.27
CA GLY A 245 -16.72 -19.34 24.94
C GLY A 245 -17.86 -20.08 25.62
#